data_AF-A0A383D7F3-F1
#
_entry.id   AF-A0A383D7F3-F1
#
_cell.length_a   1.000
_cell.length_b   1.000
_cell.length_c   1.000
_cell.angle_alpha   90.00
_cell.angle_beta   90.00
_cell.angle_gamma   90.00
#
_symmetry.space_group_name_H-M   'P 1'
#
loop_
_entity.id
_entity.type
_entity.pdbx_description
1 polymer ?
#
loop_
_entity_poly.entity_id
_entity_poly.type
_entity_poly.pdbx_seq_one_letter_code
_entity_poly.pdbx_strand_id
1 'polypeptide(L)'
;MKETKVKKKKLTLSVSSKKSHSAPYYTQTRGKTSVVIEKKPQRRWGEKKFQSRDNNFNKPKSSDNFISKKSSINRNVDLRKIAEERATKRFKNLNEDNLQQKKSGLGKEKGFTSKREQKLTLSKALDDEALDGRERSLASIRRARLKEKKNQGLEKTKIETKKIVHEVNIPDKITIQELSNRMALQASDIIKHLLGMGVVATINHTIDADTTEYLVKEFGNIPIREKKPD
;
A
#
# COMPACT_ATOMS: atom_id res chain seq x y z
N MET A 1 56.97 44.57 3.47
CA MET A 1 56.17 43.74 2.53
C MET A 1 54.69 43.98 2.87
N LYS A 2 53.87 44.42 1.91
CA LYS A 2 52.49 44.86 2.15
C LYS A 2 51.53 43.66 2.09
N GLU A 3 50.80 43.42 3.18
CA GLU A 3 49.78 42.36 3.26
C GLU A 3 48.50 42.76 2.53
N THR A 4 48.10 42.00 1.52
CA THR A 4 46.84 42.19 0.79
C THR A 4 45.72 41.38 1.47
N LYS A 5 44.81 42.04 2.18
CA LYS A 5 43.59 41.42 2.72
C LYS A 5 42.59 41.09 1.61
N VAL A 6 42.37 39.80 1.35
CA VAL A 6 41.35 39.30 0.40
C VAL A 6 39.96 39.41 1.02
N LYS A 7 39.12 40.33 0.52
CA LYS A 7 37.70 40.46 0.91
C LYS A 7 36.85 39.43 0.15
N LYS A 8 36.31 38.42 0.83
CA LYS A 8 35.35 37.47 0.27
C LYS A 8 33.98 38.14 0.12
N LYS A 9 33.48 38.25 -1.13
CA LYS A 9 32.13 38.74 -1.44
C LYS A 9 31.11 37.63 -1.16
N LYS A 10 30.15 37.88 -0.26
CA LYS A 10 29.00 36.96 -0.03
C LYS A 10 27.89 37.34 -1.01
N LEU A 11 27.46 36.41 -1.85
CA LEU A 11 26.30 36.59 -2.73
C LEU A 11 25.03 36.20 -1.97
N THR A 12 24.09 37.13 -1.85
CA THR A 12 22.76 36.90 -1.29
C THR A 12 21.76 36.66 -2.42
N LEU A 13 21.19 35.45 -2.50
CA LEU A 13 20.10 35.14 -3.43
C LEU A 13 18.77 35.52 -2.80
N SER A 14 18.13 36.59 -3.27
CA SER A 14 16.76 36.95 -2.90
C SER A 14 15.76 36.20 -3.81
N VAL A 15 15.19 35.11 -3.31
CA VAL A 15 14.10 34.41 -4.00
C VAL A 15 12.78 35.07 -3.60
N SER A 16 12.26 35.92 -4.47
CA SER A 16 10.92 36.50 -4.36
C SER A 16 9.88 35.47 -4.79
N SER A 17 9.26 34.75 -3.84
CA SER A 17 8.15 33.84 -4.13
C SER A 17 6.81 34.58 -3.96
N LYS A 18 6.05 34.78 -5.05
CA LYS A 18 4.68 35.31 -5.03
C LYS A 18 3.63 34.28 -4.58
N LYS A 19 3.92 33.47 -3.55
CA LYS A 19 3.00 32.45 -3.04
C LYS A 19 2.44 32.89 -1.70
N SER A 20 1.13 33.12 -1.64
CA SER A 20 0.43 33.41 -0.39
C SER A 20 0.39 32.14 0.47
N HIS A 21 1.19 32.13 1.53
CA HIS A 21 1.07 31.11 2.56
C HIS A 21 -0.07 31.52 3.49
N SER A 22 -1.15 30.72 3.51
CA SER A 22 -2.23 30.86 4.49
C SER A 22 -1.65 30.55 5.88
N ALA A 23 -1.25 31.58 6.62
CA ALA A 23 -0.86 31.45 8.01
C ALA A 23 -2.07 30.93 8.82
N PRO A 24 -1.93 29.87 9.64
CA PRO A 24 -3.02 29.47 10.50
C PRO A 24 -3.25 30.56 11.57
N TYR A 25 -4.50 30.99 11.71
CA TYR A 25 -4.92 31.87 12.80
C TYR A 25 -4.64 31.20 14.13
N TYR A 26 -3.68 31.72 14.89
CA TYR A 26 -3.50 31.40 16.30
C TYR A 26 -4.26 32.42 17.13
N THR A 27 -5.24 31.98 17.91
CA THR A 27 -5.85 32.80 18.95
C THR A 27 -4.96 32.73 20.19
N GLN A 28 -4.32 33.85 20.55
CA GLN A 28 -3.61 33.97 21.81
C GLN A 28 -4.62 34.04 22.95
N THR A 29 -4.77 32.94 23.70
CA THR A 29 -5.46 32.99 24.99
C THR A 29 -4.48 33.53 26.03
N ARG A 30 -4.79 34.68 26.62
CA ARG A 30 -3.94 35.29 27.65
C ARG A 30 -4.02 34.44 28.93
N GLY A 31 -2.89 33.87 29.35
CA GLY A 31 -2.64 33.60 30.77
C GLY A 31 -2.41 32.17 31.26
N LYS A 32 -2.19 31.14 30.42
CA LYS A 32 -1.78 29.80 30.91
C LYS A 32 -0.75 29.16 29.97
N THR A 33 0.35 28.63 30.51
CA THR A 33 1.50 28.02 29.80
C THR A 33 1.20 26.63 29.23
N SER A 34 -0.01 26.40 28.72
CA SER A 34 -0.37 25.15 28.04
C SER A 34 -0.86 25.45 26.62
N VAL A 35 -0.02 25.10 25.64
CA VAL A 35 -0.42 25.05 24.24
C VAL A 35 -1.16 23.73 24.04
N VAL A 36 -2.49 23.78 23.95
CA VAL A 36 -3.29 22.62 23.55
C VAL A 36 -3.15 22.47 22.03
N ILE A 37 -2.32 21.52 21.62
CA ILE A 37 -2.18 21.15 20.21
C ILE A 37 -3.35 20.24 19.87
N GLU A 38 -4.42 20.80 19.32
CA GLU A 38 -5.46 19.99 18.68
C GLU A 38 -4.88 19.37 17.39
N LYS A 39 -4.47 18.09 17.49
CA LYS A 39 -4.17 17.28 16.32
C LYS A 39 -5.45 17.14 15.50
N LYS A 40 -5.56 17.92 14.42
CA LYS A 40 -6.54 17.66 13.37
C LYS A 40 -6.38 16.20 12.92
N PRO A 41 -7.42 15.35 12.99
CA PRO A 41 -7.30 13.99 12.50
C PRO A 41 -6.98 14.04 11.01
N GLN A 42 -5.87 13.42 10.63
CA GLN A 42 -5.50 13.19 9.24
C GLN A 42 -6.71 12.60 8.52
N ARG A 43 -7.22 13.27 7.49
CA ARG A 43 -8.32 12.76 6.68
C ARG A 43 -7.84 11.50 5.96
N ARG A 44 -8.01 10.33 6.59
CA ARG A 44 -7.91 9.03 5.95
C ARG A 44 -9.12 8.91 5.03
N TRP A 45 -8.87 9.03 3.74
CA TRP A 45 -9.85 8.75 2.70
C TRP A 45 -10.20 7.26 2.78
N GLY A 46 -11.31 6.90 3.45
CA GLY A 46 -11.83 5.54 3.43
C GLY A 46 -12.49 4.98 4.70
N GLU A 47 -12.50 5.67 5.84
CA GLU A 47 -13.12 5.12 7.05
C GLU A 47 -14.50 5.74 7.34
N LYS A 48 -15.53 4.88 7.24
CA LYS A 48 -16.90 5.18 7.68
C LYS A 48 -16.89 5.36 9.20
N LYS A 49 -17.16 6.57 9.67
CA LYS A 49 -17.38 6.83 11.09
C LYS A 49 -18.74 6.25 11.51
N PHE A 50 -18.73 5.17 12.28
CA PHE A 50 -19.85 4.84 13.16
C PHE A 50 -19.79 5.84 14.33
N GLN A 51 -20.75 6.76 14.39
CA GLN A 51 -20.94 7.58 15.58
C GLN A 51 -21.74 6.78 16.60
N SER A 52 -21.17 6.61 17.80
CA SER A 52 -21.91 6.16 18.98
C SER A 52 -22.99 7.18 19.28
N ARG A 53 -24.21 6.70 19.50
CA ARG A 53 -25.41 7.49 19.73
C ARG A 53 -25.50 7.81 21.22
N ASP A 54 -24.87 8.89 21.64
CA ASP A 54 -25.08 9.42 22.98
C ASP A 54 -26.39 10.21 22.99
N ASN A 55 -27.36 9.70 23.74
CA ASN A 55 -28.64 10.33 23.98
C ASN A 55 -28.43 11.53 24.90
N ASN A 56 -28.50 12.75 24.36
CA ASN A 56 -29.02 13.93 25.06
C ASN A 56 -29.12 15.09 24.07
N PHE A 57 -30.33 15.39 23.61
CA PHE A 57 -30.64 16.65 22.95
C PHE A 57 -32.01 17.14 23.38
N ASN A 58 -32.00 18.16 24.24
CA ASN A 58 -33.11 19.10 24.39
C ASN A 58 -33.30 19.83 23.05
N LYS A 59 -34.55 19.87 22.62
CA LYS A 59 -35.02 20.34 21.31
C LYS A 59 -35.29 21.84 21.34
N PRO A 60 -35.11 22.54 20.20
CA PRO A 60 -36.22 23.33 19.69
C PRO A 60 -36.55 23.00 18.23
N LYS A 61 -37.78 23.39 17.86
CA LYS A 61 -38.54 23.01 16.67
C LYS A 61 -38.14 23.87 15.46
N SER A 62 -38.20 23.29 14.26
CA SER A 62 -38.75 23.97 13.09
C SER A 62 -39.23 22.97 12.03
N SER A 63 -40.45 23.25 11.58
CA SER A 63 -41.17 22.75 10.41
C SER A 63 -40.30 22.29 9.24
N ASP A 64 -40.54 21.06 8.77
CA ASP A 64 -41.03 20.88 7.39
C ASP A 64 -41.49 19.44 7.16
N ASN A 65 -42.66 19.32 6.52
CA ASN A 65 -43.37 18.07 6.27
C ASN A 65 -42.67 17.26 5.17
N PHE A 66 -41.73 16.39 5.55
CA PHE A 66 -41.30 15.29 4.67
C PHE A 66 -42.08 14.02 5.00
N ILE A 67 -43.00 13.65 4.11
CA ILE A 67 -43.67 12.35 4.11
C ILE A 67 -42.61 11.28 3.80
N SER A 68 -41.95 10.77 4.84
CA SER A 68 -41.13 9.58 4.72
C SER A 68 -42.06 8.40 4.44
N LYS A 69 -42.04 7.85 3.22
CA LYS A 69 -42.60 6.52 2.95
C LYS A 69 -41.90 5.53 3.87
N LYS A 70 -42.53 5.19 4.99
CA LYS A 70 -42.10 4.13 5.90
C LYS A 70 -41.91 2.88 5.04
N SER A 71 -40.69 2.36 4.93
CA SER A 71 -40.50 1.04 4.33
C SER A 71 -41.27 0.05 5.19
N SER A 72 -42.20 -0.68 4.57
CA SER A 72 -42.98 -1.73 5.24
C SER A 72 -42.05 -2.59 6.10
N ILE A 73 -42.41 -2.78 7.38
CA ILE A 73 -41.67 -3.57 8.37
C ILE A 73 -41.17 -4.93 7.82
N ASN A 74 -41.86 -5.48 6.82
CA ASN A 74 -41.56 -6.75 6.18
C ASN A 74 -40.27 -6.79 5.35
N ARG A 75 -39.76 -5.67 4.78
CA ARG A 75 -38.54 -5.71 3.95
C ARG A 75 -37.30 -6.10 4.75
N ASN A 76 -37.23 -5.64 5.99
CA ASN A 76 -36.10 -5.95 6.87
C ASN A 76 -36.13 -7.42 7.31
N VAL A 77 -37.33 -7.99 7.46
CA VAL A 77 -37.53 -9.41 7.77
C VAL A 77 -37.16 -10.28 6.58
N ASP A 78 -37.59 -9.91 5.37
CA ASP A 78 -37.25 -10.63 4.14
C ASP A 78 -35.74 -10.59 3.87
N LEU A 79 -35.09 -9.44 4.07
CA LEU A 79 -33.64 -9.29 3.95
C LEU A 79 -32.88 -10.16 4.95
N ARG A 80 -33.36 -10.24 6.20
CA ARG A 80 -32.79 -11.12 7.23
C ARG A 80 -32.98 -12.60 6.89
N LYS A 81 -34.17 -12.97 6.44
CA LYS A 81 -34.53 -14.34 6.03
C LYS A 81 -33.70 -14.81 4.83
N ILE A 82 -33.52 -13.96 3.82
CA ILE A 82 -32.67 -14.23 2.65
C ILE A 82 -31.19 -14.36 3.05
N ALA A 83 -30.72 -13.55 4.00
CA ALA A 83 -29.34 -13.63 4.49
C ALA A 83 -29.08 -14.92 5.29
N GLU A 84 -30.00 -15.31 6.18
CA GLU A 84 -29.94 -16.56 6.95
C GLU A 84 -30.00 -17.80 6.04
N GLU A 85 -30.85 -17.78 5.00
CA GLU A 85 -30.91 -18.87 4.01
C GLU A 85 -29.60 -18.97 3.20
N ARG A 86 -28.98 -17.84 2.83
CA ARG A 86 -27.69 -17.83 2.14
C ARG A 86 -26.53 -18.33 3.00
N ALA A 87 -26.57 -18.03 4.29
CA ALA A 87 -25.56 -18.49 5.23
C ALA A 87 -25.64 -20.01 5.41
N THR A 88 -26.84 -20.56 5.62
CA THR A 88 -27.04 -22.01 5.86
C THR A 88 -26.85 -22.86 4.60
N LYS A 89 -27.14 -22.34 3.39
CA LYS A 89 -26.82 -23.02 2.12
C LYS A 89 -25.32 -23.27 1.93
N ARG A 90 -24.44 -22.51 2.59
CA ARG A 90 -22.99 -22.75 2.54
C ARG A 90 -22.52 -23.87 3.49
N PHE A 91 -23.30 -24.21 4.51
CA PHE A 91 -22.91 -25.21 5.51
C PHE A 91 -23.57 -26.58 5.33
N LYS A 92 -24.61 -26.71 4.49
CA LYS A 92 -25.27 -28.01 4.22
C LYS A 92 -24.54 -28.92 3.22
N ASN A 93 -23.49 -28.45 2.55
CA ASN A 93 -22.76 -29.23 1.53
C ASN A 93 -21.31 -29.51 1.97
N LEU A 94 -21.12 -30.04 3.18
CA LEU A 94 -19.79 -30.43 3.69
C LEU A 94 -19.50 -31.93 3.59
N ASN A 95 -20.49 -32.75 3.22
CA ASN A 95 -20.29 -34.16 2.93
C ASN A 95 -20.71 -34.38 1.48
N GLU A 96 -19.76 -34.26 0.54
CA GLU A 96 -19.62 -35.02 -0.72
C GLU A 96 -18.39 -34.46 -1.46
N ASP A 97 -17.22 -35.02 -1.14
CA ASP A 97 -16.03 -34.88 -1.97
C ASP A 97 -16.18 -35.77 -3.21
N ASN A 98 -16.40 -35.19 -4.39
CA ASN A 98 -15.67 -35.54 -5.62
C ASN A 98 -16.09 -34.69 -6.84
N LEU A 99 -15.06 -34.28 -7.59
CA LEU A 99 -15.07 -34.01 -9.04
C LEU A 99 -16.28 -33.25 -9.61
N GLN A 100 -16.13 -31.94 -9.85
CA GLN A 100 -16.35 -31.28 -11.15
C GLN A 100 -16.66 -29.77 -11.01
N GLN A 101 -15.91 -29.00 -11.78
CA GLN A 101 -16.24 -27.73 -12.43
C GLN A 101 -17.41 -26.91 -11.85
N LYS A 102 -17.07 -25.77 -11.25
CA LYS A 102 -18.02 -24.72 -10.85
C LYS A 102 -18.87 -24.25 -12.03
N LYS A 103 -20.08 -24.84 -12.19
CA LYS A 103 -21.21 -24.22 -12.89
C LYS A 103 -21.77 -23.10 -12.01
N SER A 104 -21.51 -21.87 -12.43
CA SER A 104 -22.19 -20.68 -11.89
C SER A 104 -23.67 -20.74 -12.25
N GLY A 105 -24.51 -20.54 -11.23
CA GLY A 105 -25.95 -20.68 -11.26
C GLY A 105 -26.68 -19.81 -12.31
N LEU A 106 -27.70 -20.47 -12.85
CA LEU A 106 -28.76 -20.06 -13.73
C LEU A 106 -29.47 -18.76 -13.26
N GLY A 107 -29.43 -17.74 -14.10
CA GLY A 107 -30.19 -16.50 -13.98
C GLY A 107 -30.67 -16.06 -15.36
N LYS A 108 -31.83 -16.59 -15.76
CA LYS A 108 -32.78 -16.10 -16.80
C LYS A 108 -32.19 -15.70 -18.16
N GLU A 109 -32.18 -16.68 -19.07
CA GLU A 109 -32.81 -16.64 -20.41
C GLU A 109 -32.99 -15.24 -21.06
N LYS A 110 -31.96 -14.74 -21.76
CA LYS A 110 -32.07 -13.92 -23.00
C LYS A 110 -30.66 -13.68 -23.57
N GLY A 111 -30.36 -14.29 -24.72
CA GLY A 111 -29.21 -13.96 -25.55
C GLY A 111 -27.88 -14.62 -25.14
N PHE A 112 -27.68 -15.85 -25.59
CA PHE A 112 -26.42 -16.59 -25.53
C PHE A 112 -25.39 -15.93 -26.47
N THR A 113 -24.74 -14.84 -26.05
CA THR A 113 -23.44 -14.46 -26.61
C THR A 113 -22.42 -14.38 -25.48
N SER A 114 -21.59 -15.40 -25.49
CA SER A 114 -20.41 -15.60 -24.69
C SER A 114 -19.66 -14.30 -24.36
N LYS A 115 -19.80 -13.85 -23.11
CA LYS A 115 -18.88 -12.86 -22.51
C LYS A 115 -17.42 -13.38 -22.45
N ARG A 116 -17.17 -14.63 -22.85
CA ARG A 116 -15.88 -15.32 -22.83
C ARG A 116 -15.18 -15.34 -24.21
N GLU A 117 -15.79 -14.78 -25.26
CA GLU A 117 -15.21 -14.71 -26.61
C GLU A 117 -14.53 -13.37 -26.94
N GLN A 118 -14.05 -12.63 -25.93
CA GLN A 118 -13.24 -11.43 -26.17
C GLN A 118 -11.79 -11.76 -26.55
N LYS A 119 -11.59 -12.77 -27.40
CA LYS A 119 -10.30 -12.99 -28.07
C LYS A 119 -10.40 -12.26 -29.40
N LEU A 120 -9.53 -11.28 -29.63
CA LEU A 120 -9.44 -10.59 -30.91
C LEU A 120 -8.90 -11.60 -31.94
N THR A 121 -9.78 -12.17 -32.75
CA THR A 121 -9.43 -13.07 -33.86
C THR A 121 -9.51 -12.31 -35.18
N LEU A 122 -8.70 -12.71 -36.17
CA LEU A 122 -8.67 -12.06 -37.49
C LEU A 122 -10.03 -12.09 -38.19
N SER A 123 -10.77 -13.19 -38.08
CA SER A 123 -12.13 -13.29 -38.62
C SER A 123 -13.08 -12.25 -38.00
N LYS A 124 -12.98 -12.04 -36.68
CA LYS A 124 -13.80 -11.06 -35.95
C LYS A 124 -13.45 -9.61 -36.29
N ALA A 125 -12.22 -9.36 -36.76
CA ALA A 125 -11.76 -8.05 -37.18
C ALA A 125 -12.18 -7.69 -38.62
N LEU A 126 -12.56 -8.68 -39.43
CA LEU A 126 -13.04 -8.48 -40.80
C LEU A 126 -14.58 -8.42 -40.90
N ASP A 127 -15.30 -8.85 -39.85
CA ASP A 127 -16.76 -8.76 -39.78
C ASP A 127 -17.21 -7.36 -39.30
N ASP A 128 -17.65 -6.48 -40.21
CA ASP A 128 -18.14 -5.13 -39.89
C ASP A 128 -19.39 -5.15 -38.97
N GLU A 129 -20.27 -6.14 -39.12
CA GLU A 129 -21.48 -6.29 -38.30
C GLU A 129 -21.18 -6.68 -36.84
N ALA A 130 -20.05 -7.34 -36.61
CA ALA A 130 -19.60 -7.72 -35.27
C ALA A 130 -18.93 -6.56 -34.51
N LEU A 131 -18.53 -5.51 -35.23
CA LEU A 131 -17.81 -4.34 -34.72
C LEU A 131 -18.79 -3.31 -34.14
N ASP A 132 -19.97 -3.16 -34.75
CA ASP A 132 -20.97 -2.15 -34.40
C ASP A 132 -21.79 -2.46 -33.11
N GLY A 133 -21.90 -3.74 -32.74
CA GLY A 133 -22.84 -4.16 -31.68
C GLY A 133 -22.30 -4.14 -30.24
N ARG A 134 -20.99 -4.03 -30.00
CA ARG A 134 -20.44 -4.26 -28.65
C ARG A 134 -19.16 -3.49 -28.35
N GLU A 135 -19.16 -2.20 -28.64
CA GLU A 135 -18.06 -1.34 -28.22
C GLU A 135 -17.98 -1.20 -26.70
N ARG A 136 -16.75 -1.08 -26.20
CA ARG A 136 -16.50 -0.75 -24.79
C ARG A 136 -16.91 0.70 -24.56
N SER A 137 -17.70 0.96 -23.51
CA SER A 137 -18.11 2.34 -23.21
C SER A 137 -16.91 3.28 -23.10
N LEU A 138 -17.04 4.52 -23.57
CA LEU A 138 -15.97 5.53 -23.52
C LEU A 138 -15.43 5.73 -22.10
N ALA A 139 -16.29 5.62 -21.09
CA ALA A 139 -15.90 5.68 -19.69
C ALA A 139 -14.97 4.52 -19.27
N SER A 140 -15.22 3.31 -19.77
CA SER A 140 -14.37 2.15 -19.49
C SER A 140 -12.99 2.28 -20.13
N ILE A 141 -12.91 2.78 -21.37
CA ILE A 141 -11.64 3.02 -22.08
C ILE A 141 -10.83 4.10 -21.35
N ARG A 142 -11.48 5.21 -20.95
CA ARG A 142 -10.82 6.26 -20.16
C ARG A 142 -10.29 5.73 -18.83
N ARG A 143 -11.04 4.90 -18.11
CA ARG A 143 -10.59 4.26 -16.86
C ARG A 143 -9.41 3.32 -17.09
N ALA A 144 -9.43 2.53 -18.17
CA ALA A 144 -8.33 1.64 -18.52
C ALA A 144 -7.04 2.42 -18.83
N ARG A 145 -7.12 3.45 -19.67
CA ARG A 145 -5.97 4.33 -20.00
C ARG A 145 -5.41 5.04 -18.76
N LEU A 146 -6.26 5.49 -17.83
CA LEU A 146 -5.80 6.11 -16.58
C LEU A 146 -5.06 5.11 -15.67
N LYS A 147 -5.54 3.86 -15.58
CA LYS A 147 -4.87 2.80 -14.82
C LYS A 147 -3.49 2.47 -15.43
N GLU A 148 -3.42 2.41 -16.75
CA GLU A 148 -2.17 2.18 -17.48
C GLU A 148 -1.17 3.31 -17.27
N LYS A 149 -1.58 4.59 -17.39
CA LYS A 149 -0.72 5.75 -17.10
C LYS A 149 -0.20 5.76 -15.67
N LYS A 150 -1.03 5.36 -14.69
CA LYS A 150 -0.59 5.23 -13.29
C LYS A 150 0.49 4.14 -13.14
N ASN A 151 0.30 2.99 -13.77
CA ASN A 151 1.26 1.89 -13.72
C ASN A 151 2.58 2.26 -14.42
N GLN A 152 2.52 2.95 -15.57
CA GLN A 152 3.71 3.45 -16.25
C GLN A 152 4.45 4.51 -15.43
N GLY A 153 3.73 5.34 -14.67
CA GLY A 153 4.34 6.29 -13.73
C GLY A 153 5.11 5.60 -12.60
N LEU A 154 4.56 4.51 -12.06
CA LEU A 154 5.20 3.73 -10.98
C LEU A 154 6.50 3.05 -11.43
N GLU A 155 6.54 2.51 -12.65
CA GLU A 155 7.76 1.93 -13.23
C GLU A 155 8.83 3.01 -13.47
N LYS A 156 8.44 4.20 -13.95
CA LYS A 156 9.36 5.33 -14.16
C LYS A 156 9.86 5.97 -12.86
N THR A 157 9.13 5.79 -11.74
CA THR A 157 9.53 6.23 -10.41
C THR A 157 10.02 5.08 -9.53
N LYS A 158 10.55 4.00 -10.10
CA LYS A 158 11.60 3.25 -9.40
C LYS A 158 12.81 4.18 -9.32
N ILE A 159 12.76 5.08 -8.35
CA ILE A 159 13.91 5.85 -7.92
C ILE A 159 14.98 4.80 -7.66
N GLU A 160 16.03 4.82 -8.46
CA GLU A 160 17.21 3.97 -8.28
C GLU A 160 17.77 4.31 -6.91
N THR A 161 17.33 3.58 -5.90
CA THR A 161 17.83 3.70 -4.54
C THR A 161 19.28 3.26 -4.61
N LYS A 162 20.19 4.25 -4.67
CA LYS A 162 21.62 4.01 -4.60
C LYS A 162 21.88 3.15 -3.37
N LYS A 163 22.50 1.98 -3.58
CA LYS A 163 22.82 1.04 -2.53
C LYS A 163 23.70 1.75 -1.49
N ILE A 164 23.19 1.88 -0.27
CA ILE A 164 23.93 2.48 0.84
C ILE A 164 24.94 1.42 1.29
N VAL A 165 26.23 1.73 1.16
CA VAL A 165 27.32 0.86 1.59
C VAL A 165 27.55 1.09 3.08
N HIS A 166 27.51 0.02 3.86
CA HIS A 166 27.77 0.05 5.30
C HIS A 166 29.13 -0.58 5.61
N GLU A 167 29.84 0.01 6.58
CA GLU A 167 31.03 -0.59 7.18
C GLU A 167 30.60 -1.58 8.28
N VAL A 168 31.10 -2.82 8.21
CA VAL A 168 30.67 -3.92 9.07
C VAL A 168 31.86 -4.42 9.87
N ASN A 169 31.82 -4.20 11.19
CA ASN A 169 32.80 -4.80 12.09
C ASN A 169 32.53 -6.30 12.24
N ILE A 170 33.56 -7.12 12.06
CA ILE A 170 33.48 -8.59 12.11
C ILE A 170 34.31 -9.09 13.30
N PRO A 171 33.67 -9.66 14.34
CA PRO A 171 34.36 -10.39 15.40
C PRO A 171 34.68 -11.83 14.95
N ASP A 172 35.47 -12.56 15.76
CA ASP A 172 35.90 -13.94 15.45
C ASP A 172 34.72 -14.90 15.14
N LYS A 173 33.61 -14.74 15.89
CA LYS A 173 32.36 -15.49 15.70
C LYS A 173 31.19 -14.53 15.85
N ILE A 174 30.25 -14.57 14.91
CA ILE A 174 29.05 -13.71 14.92
C ILE A 174 27.80 -14.53 14.56
N THR A 175 26.65 -14.16 15.10
CA THR A 175 25.37 -14.77 14.69
C THR A 175 24.84 -14.13 13.40
N ILE A 176 24.07 -14.87 12.60
CA ILE A 176 23.42 -14.32 11.39
C ILE A 176 22.53 -13.12 11.74
N GLN A 177 21.82 -13.18 12.86
CA GLN A 177 20.99 -12.07 13.34
C GLN A 177 21.83 -10.80 13.55
N GLU A 178 22.95 -10.91 14.25
CA GLU A 178 23.85 -9.77 14.50
C GLU A 178 24.47 -9.24 13.21
N LEU A 179 24.90 -10.11 12.30
CA LEU A 179 25.43 -9.72 11.00
C LEU A 179 24.39 -8.93 10.19
N SER A 180 23.14 -9.41 10.16
CA SER A 180 22.05 -8.75 9.43
C SER A 180 21.77 -7.33 9.95
N ASN A 181 21.81 -7.16 11.28
CA ASN A 181 21.63 -5.87 11.92
C ASN A 181 22.77 -4.90 11.58
N ARG A 182 24.03 -5.36 11.56
CA ARG A 182 25.20 -4.54 11.19
C ARG A 182 25.18 -4.12 9.72
N MET A 183 24.68 -4.98 8.83
CA MET A 183 24.56 -4.72 7.39
C MET A 183 23.31 -3.93 7.00
N ALA A 184 22.37 -3.72 7.93
CA ALA A 184 21.02 -3.23 7.65
C ALA A 184 20.29 -4.05 6.55
N LEU A 185 20.50 -5.37 6.55
CA LEU A 185 19.88 -6.32 5.62
C LEU A 185 18.92 -7.26 6.37
N GLN A 186 18.01 -7.89 5.63
CA GLN A 186 17.18 -8.94 6.22
C GLN A 186 17.99 -10.21 6.43
N ALA A 187 17.85 -10.84 7.61
CA ALA A 187 18.47 -12.13 7.89
C ALA A 187 18.07 -13.22 6.87
N SER A 188 16.85 -13.11 6.31
CA SER A 188 16.36 -14.01 5.27
C SER A 188 17.22 -14.00 4.00
N ASP A 189 17.79 -12.85 3.63
CA ASP A 189 18.61 -12.75 2.42
C ASP A 189 19.99 -13.37 2.64
N ILE A 190 20.57 -13.21 3.83
CA ILE A 190 21.83 -13.87 4.21
C ILE A 190 21.63 -15.39 4.25
N ILE A 191 20.53 -15.88 4.85
CA ILE A 191 20.21 -17.31 4.89
C ILE A 191 20.02 -17.88 3.48
N LYS A 192 19.38 -17.14 2.56
CA LYS A 192 19.25 -17.58 1.16
C LYS A 192 20.61 -17.70 0.48
N HIS A 193 21.52 -16.76 0.71
CA HIS A 193 22.88 -16.82 0.16
C HIS A 193 23.65 -18.04 0.70
N LEU A 194 23.59 -18.28 2.02
CA LEU A 194 24.20 -19.47 2.64
C LEU A 194 23.60 -20.77 2.09
N LEU A 195 22.28 -20.82 1.91
CA LEU A 195 21.61 -21.97 1.31
C LEU A 195 22.06 -22.19 -0.13
N GLY A 196 22.28 -21.13 -0.91
CA GLY A 196 22.87 -21.20 -2.25
C GLY A 196 24.29 -21.77 -2.26
N MET A 197 25.04 -21.59 -1.17
CA MET A 197 26.37 -22.20 -0.94
C MET A 197 26.29 -23.63 -0.36
N GLY A 198 25.08 -24.17 -0.15
CA GLY A 198 24.85 -25.49 0.44
C GLY A 198 24.88 -25.54 1.97
N VAL A 199 25.00 -24.39 2.65
CA VAL A 199 25.00 -24.30 4.11
C VAL A 199 23.59 -24.01 4.61
N VAL A 200 22.99 -24.97 5.30
CA VAL A 200 21.68 -24.78 5.94
C VAL A 200 21.90 -24.14 7.31
N ALA A 201 21.55 -22.87 7.43
CA ALA A 201 21.70 -22.10 8.67
C ALA A 201 20.38 -21.45 9.11
N THR A 202 20.26 -21.18 10.41
CA THR A 202 19.12 -20.49 11.03
C THR A 202 19.54 -19.14 11.59
N ILE A 203 18.58 -18.29 11.98
CA ILE A 203 18.83 -16.91 12.42
C ILE A 203 19.88 -16.80 13.54
N ASN A 204 19.89 -17.76 14.47
CA ASN A 204 20.79 -17.75 15.62
C ASN A 204 22.06 -18.59 15.40
N HIS A 205 22.30 -19.07 14.17
CA HIS A 205 23.50 -19.84 13.85
C HIS A 205 24.73 -18.93 13.91
N THR A 206 25.79 -19.43 14.56
CA THR A 206 27.07 -18.75 14.68
C THR A 206 27.97 -19.10 13.51
N ILE A 207 28.53 -18.08 12.87
CA ILE A 207 29.41 -18.19 11.71
C ILE A 207 30.77 -17.60 12.07
N ASP A 208 31.82 -18.15 11.48
CA ASP A 208 33.19 -17.69 11.58
C ASP A 208 33.43 -16.36 10.84
N ALA A 209 34.51 -15.67 11.22
CA ALA A 209 34.88 -14.39 10.64
C ALA A 209 35.14 -14.46 9.12
N ASP A 210 35.76 -15.52 8.63
CA ASP A 210 36.16 -15.62 7.21
C ASP A 210 34.93 -15.80 6.31
N THR A 211 34.00 -16.68 6.69
CA THR A 211 32.70 -16.82 5.98
C THR A 211 31.86 -15.55 6.09
N THR A 212 31.91 -14.85 7.23
CA THR A 212 31.24 -13.55 7.40
C THR A 212 31.80 -12.50 6.45
N GLU A 213 33.13 -12.40 6.34
CA GLU A 213 33.81 -11.46 5.43
C GLU A 213 33.39 -11.71 3.98
N TYR A 214 33.30 -12.98 3.58
CA TYR A 214 32.82 -13.38 2.27
C TYR A 214 31.39 -12.88 2.01
N LEU A 215 30.46 -13.14 2.93
CA LEU A 215 29.07 -12.66 2.81
C LEU A 215 29.01 -11.13 2.68
N VAL A 216 29.76 -10.41 3.51
CA VAL A 216 29.78 -8.93 3.50
C VAL A 216 30.21 -8.39 2.14
N LYS A 217 31.23 -8.99 1.51
CA LYS A 217 31.70 -8.62 0.17
C LYS A 217 30.67 -8.92 -0.92
N GLU A 218 30.01 -10.07 -0.87
CA GLU A 218 28.96 -10.44 -1.83
C GLU A 218 27.79 -9.43 -1.82
N PHE A 219 27.42 -8.98 -0.62
CA PHE A 219 26.42 -7.94 -0.46
C PHE A 219 26.98 -6.52 -0.67
N GLY A 220 28.21 -6.35 -1.12
CA GLY A 220 28.81 -5.05 -1.48
C GLY A 220 28.96 -4.07 -0.31
N ASN A 221 29.12 -4.59 0.91
CA ASN A 221 29.45 -3.83 2.11
C ASN A 221 30.96 -3.94 2.39
N ILE A 222 31.50 -3.07 3.25
CA ILE A 222 32.94 -3.04 3.55
C ILE A 222 33.21 -3.77 4.87
N PRO A 223 33.97 -4.88 4.88
CA PRO A 223 34.31 -5.60 6.11
C PRO A 223 35.47 -4.94 6.86
N ILE A 224 35.34 -4.79 8.17
CA ILE A 224 36.40 -4.35 9.08
C ILE A 224 36.63 -5.46 10.10
N ARG A 225 37.80 -6.10 10.06
CA ARG A 225 38.12 -7.21 10.97
C ARG A 225 38.69 -6.67 12.28
N GLU A 226 38.03 -7.00 13.39
CA GLU A 226 38.57 -6.69 14.72
C GLU A 226 39.63 -7.74 15.07
N LYS A 227 40.91 -7.42 14.86
CA LYS A 227 42.00 -8.24 15.42
C LYS A 227 42.10 -7.92 16.91
N LYS A 228 42.00 -8.96 17.75
CA LYS A 228 42.43 -8.83 19.15
C LYS A 228 43.93 -8.48 19.17
N PRO A 229 44.37 -7.56 20.03
CA PRO A 229 45.79 -7.46 20.34
C PRO A 229 46.20 -8.76 21.05
N ASP A 230 47.22 -9.42 20.49
CA ASP A 230 47.85 -10.60 21.07
C ASP A 230 48.53 -10.29 22.41
#